data_AF-A0A949FMW6-F1
#
_entry.id   AF-A0A949FMW6-F1
#
_cell.length_a   1.000
_cell.length_b   1.000
_cell.length_c   1.000
_cell.angle_alpha   90.00
_cell.angle_beta   90.00
_cell.angle_gamma   90.00
#
_symmetry.space_group_name_H-M   'P 1'
#
loop_
_entity.id
_entity.type
_entity.pdbx_description
1 polymer ?
#
loop_
_entity_poly.entity_id
_entity_poly.type
_entity_poly.pdbx_seq_one_letter_code
_entity_poly.pdbx_strand_id
1 'polypeptide(L)' 'WSEDGVTLACVSQDGFLRTFDTELRLMTAEILLPSKSPVGIRLSSAEDWLYVLDREGSLIRIQSGARSIPRRAK' A
#
# COMPACT_ATOMS: atom_id res chain seq x y z
N TRP A 1 -1.90 -3.43 -6.79
CA TRP A 1 -0.78 -4.34 -7.06
C TRP A 1 0.47 -3.53 -7.33
N SER A 2 1.61 -3.94 -6.79
CA SER A 2 2.92 -3.50 -7.27
C SER A 2 3.16 -4.08 -8.67
N GLU A 3 4.07 -3.48 -9.43
CA GLU A 3 4.37 -3.87 -10.80
C GLU A 3 4.99 -5.28 -10.90
N ASP A 4 5.79 -5.65 -9.90
CA ASP A 4 6.37 -6.99 -9.77
C ASP A 4 5.40 -8.04 -9.20
N GLY A 5 4.20 -7.62 -8.81
CA GLY A 5 3.15 -8.49 -8.24
C GLY A 5 3.39 -8.95 -6.80
N VAL A 6 4.52 -8.60 -6.18
CA VAL A 6 4.91 -9.08 -4.82
C VAL A 6 4.07 -8.44 -3.72
N THR A 7 3.63 -7.21 -3.93
CA THR A 7 2.83 -6.45 -2.96
C THR A 7 1.43 -6.21 -3.48
N LEU A 8 0.45 -6.64 -2.69
CA LEU A 8 -0.94 -6.24 -2.85
C LEU A 8 -1.27 -5.17 -1.82
N ALA A 9 -1.81 -4.04 -2.25
CA ALA A 9 -2.39 -3.06 -1.36
C ALA A 9 -3.89 -2.92 -1.65
N CYS A 10 -4.67 -2.79 -0.59
CA CYS A 10 -6.10 -2.51 -0.67
C CYS A 10 -6.49 -1.42 0.32
N VAL A 11 -7.56 -0.71 -0.01
CA VAL A 11 -8.18 0.26 0.89
C VAL A 11 -9.60 -0.19 1.16
N SER A 12 -10.01 -0.10 2.41
CA SER A 12 -11.34 -0.50 2.87
C SER A 12 -12.15 0.72 3.33
N GLN A 13 -13.47 0.58 3.32
CA GLN A 13 -14.40 1.62 3.81
C GLN A 13 -14.31 1.83 5.32
N ASP A 14 -13.65 0.91 6.05
CA ASP A 14 -13.28 1.09 7.45
C ASP A 14 -12.20 2.19 7.65
N GLY A 15 -11.69 2.76 6.56
CA GLY A 15 -10.65 3.80 6.57
C GLY A 15 -9.24 3.24 6.66
N PHE A 16 -9.05 1.92 6.56
CA PHE A 16 -7.73 1.31 6.60
C PHE A 16 -7.18 1.02 5.21
N LEU A 17 -5.90 1.34 5.06
CA LEU A 17 -5.02 0.86 4.01
C LEU A 17 -4.29 -0.38 4.54
N ARG A 18 -4.36 -1.49 3.82
CA ARG A 18 -3.62 -2.71 4.13
C ARG A 18 -2.70 -3.10 2.99
N THR A 19 -1.54 -3.63 3.35
CA THR A 19 -0.58 -4.20 2.39
C THR A 19 -0.31 -5.66 2.74
N PHE A 20 -0.05 -6.46 1.72
CA PHE A 20 0.18 -7.89 1.83
C PHE A 20 1.37 -8.30 0.97
N ASP A 21 2.21 -9.17 1.53
CA ASP A 21 3.21 -9.92 0.78
C ASP A 21 2.52 -11.14 0.17
N THR A 22 2.53 -11.23 -1.15
CA THR A 22 1.81 -12.29 -1.88
C THR A 22 2.54 -13.62 -1.91
N GLU A 23 3.88 -13.61 -1.77
CA GLU A 23 4.68 -14.83 -1.70
C GLU A 23 4.50 -15.49 -0.32
N LEU A 24 4.61 -14.70 0.74
CA LEU A 24 4.47 -15.12 2.13
C LEU A 24 3.01 -15.29 2.56
N ARG A 25 2.07 -14.70 1.82
CA ARG A 25 0.62 -14.70 2.12
C ARG A 25 0.30 -14.09 3.49
N LEU A 26 1.00 -13.01 3.82
CA LEU A 26 0.87 -12.34 5.12
C LEU A 26 0.59 -10.85 4.93
N MET A 27 -0.20 -10.29 5.84
CA MET A 27 -0.37 -8.84 5.93
C MET A 27 0.92 -8.21 6.46
N THR A 28 1.46 -7.24 5.72
CA THR A 28 2.72 -6.57 6.03
C THR A 28 2.52 -5.23 6.73
N ALA A 29 1.40 -4.55 6.47
CA ALA A 29 1.07 -3.31 7.15
C ALA A 29 -0.45 -3.05 7.18
N GLU A 30 -0.88 -2.35 8.22
CA GLU A 30 -2.22 -1.76 8.35
C GLU A 30 -2.04 -0.30 8.80
N ILE A 31 -2.64 0.62 8.04
CA ILE A 31 -2.47 2.06 8.23
C ILE A 31 -3.85 2.70 8.24
N LEU A 32 -4.17 3.41 9.31
CA LEU A 32 -5.39 4.22 9.40
C LEU A 32 -5.22 5.47 8.52
N LEU A 33 -6.09 5.62 7.54
CA LEU A 33 -6.11 6.79 6.69
C LEU A 33 -6.76 7.98 7.41
N PRO A 34 -6.29 9.21 7.18
CA PRO A 34 -6.93 10.40 7.71
C PRO A 34 -8.32 10.64 7.10
N SER A 35 -8.56 10.10 5.90
CA SER A 35 -9.84 10.21 5.20
C SER A 35 -10.67 8.93 5.34
N LYS A 36 -11.96 9.09 5.67
CA LYS A 36 -12.91 7.96 5.79
C LYS A 36 -13.56 7.57 4.47
N SER A 37 -13.24 8.24 3.36
CA SER A 37 -13.86 8.01 2.05
C SER A 37 -12.84 7.83 0.91
N PRO A 38 -11.97 6.83 0.99
CA PRO A 38 -11.04 6.53 -0.10
C PRO A 38 -11.77 6.05 -1.36
N VAL A 39 -11.33 6.50 -2.53
CA VAL A 39 -11.89 6.10 -3.85
C VAL A 39 -10.90 5.41 -4.75
N GLY A 40 -9.61 5.60 -4.51
CA GLY A 40 -8.58 5.06 -5.37
C GLY A 40 -7.27 4.85 -4.63
N ILE A 41 -6.53 3.84 -5.08
CA ILE A 41 -5.21 3.52 -4.59
C ILE A 41 -4.28 3.22 -5.76
N ARG A 42 -3.05 3.72 -5.68
CA ARG A 42 -1.97 3.36 -6.59
C ARG A 42 -0.68 3.09 -5.81
N LEU A 43 -0.03 1.98 -6.13
CA LEU A 43 1.31 1.64 -5.67
C LEU A 43 2.33 2.15 -6.69
N SER A 44 3.39 2.81 -6.22
CA SER A 44 4.58 3.11 -7.03
C SER A 44 5.67 2.10 -6.71
N SER A 45 6.02 1.26 -7.68
CA SER A 45 7.11 0.28 -7.62
C SER A 45 8.49 0.94 -7.54
N ALA A 46 8.64 2.11 -8.16
CA ALA A 46 9.93 2.79 -8.27
C ALA A 46 10.34 3.56 -7.02
N GLU A 47 9.36 4.07 -6.25
CA GLU A 47 9.62 5.06 -5.22
C GLU A 47 9.17 4.64 -3.81
N ASP A 48 8.69 3.39 -3.65
CA ASP A 48 8.21 2.87 -2.37
C ASP A 48 7.12 3.76 -1.73
N TRP A 49 6.24 4.31 -2.58
CA TRP A 49 5.11 5.15 -2.17
C TRP A 49 3.77 4.52 -2.52
N LEU A 50 2.83 4.74 -1.62
CA LEU A 50 1.40 4.47 -1.75
C LEU A 50 0.67 5.79 -1.91
N TYR A 51 -0.14 5.90 -2.95
CA TYR A 51 -0.99 7.06 -3.20
C TYR A 51 -2.45 6.65 -2.98
N VAL A 52 -3.15 7.43 -2.18
CA VAL A 52 -4.58 7.27 -1.92
C VAL A 52 -5.29 8.54 -2.33
N LEU A 53 -6.29 8.40 -3.20
CA LEU A 53 -7.21 9.47 -3.56
C LEU A 53 -8.50 9.28 -2.76
N ASP A 54 -9.00 10.35 -2.16
CA ASP A 54 -10.29 10.35 -1.50
C ASP A 54 -11.39 11.07 -2.29
N ARG A 55 -12.64 10.95 -1.82
CA ARG A 55 -13.81 11.59 -2.44
C ARG A 55 -13.76 13.11 -2.44
N GLU A 56 -12.99 13.71 -1.54
CA GLU A 56 -12.85 15.16 -1.42
C GLU A 56 -11.81 15.71 -2.41
N GLY A 57 -11.10 14.83 -3.12
CA GLY A 57 -10.05 15.18 -4.07
C GLY A 57 -8.68 15.31 -3.43
N SER A 58 -8.51 14.93 -2.17
CA SER A 58 -7.22 14.93 -1.49
C SER A 58 -6.38 13.75 -1.98
N LEU A 59 -5.11 14.03 -2.29
CA LEU A 59 -4.11 13.01 -2.61
C LEU A 59 -3.18 12.82 -1.41
N ILE A 60 -3.29 11.66 -0.78
CA ILE A 60 -2.46 11.28 0.37
C ILE A 60 -1.34 10.38 -0.15
N ARG A 61 -0.10 10.72 0.15
CA ARG A 61 1.07 9.87 -0.11
C ARG A 61 1.56 9.26 1.20
N ILE A 62 1.85 7.97 1.18
CA ILE A 62 2.25 7.18 2.34
C ILE A 62 3.49 6.40 1.94
N GLN A 63 4.54 6.49 2.76
CA GLN A 63 5.74 5.69 2.50
C GLN A 63 5.37 4.24 2.77
N SER A 64 5.51 3.39 1.75
CA SER A 64 5.35 1.97 1.91
C SER A 64 6.45 1.53 2.88
N GLY A 65 6.06 1.18 4.10
CA GLY A 65 6.99 0.65 5.09
C GLY A 65 7.52 -0.73 4.74
N ALA A 66 7.34 -1.19 3.49
CA ALA A 66 7.91 -2.41 2.93
C ALA A 66 9.43 -2.20 2.80
N ARG A 67 10.10 -2.10 3.96
CA ARG A 67 11.55 -2.23 4.06
C ARG A 67 11.92 -3.42 3.19
N SER A 68 12.72 -3.13 2.16
CA SER A 68 13.48 -4.10 1.41
C SER A 68 13.90 -5.25 2.32
N ILE A 69 13.17 -6.37 2.27
CA ILE A 69 13.63 -7.59 2.90
C ILE A 69 14.93 -7.89 2.16
N PRO A 70 16.11 -7.86 2.80
CA PRO A 70 17.36 -8.09 2.10
C PRO A 70 17.28 -9.46 1.46
N ARG A 71 17.20 -9.49 0.12
CA ARG A 71 17.22 -10.73 -0.65
C ARG A 71 18.56 -11.40 -0.31
N ARG A 72 18.52 -12.56 0.36
CA ARG A 72 19.71 -13.40 0.48
C ARG A 72 20.12 -13.76 -0.94
N ALA A 73 21.29 -13.30 -1.37
CA ALA A 73 21.89 -13.74 -2.61
C ALA A 73 22.01 -15.28 -2.54
N LYS A 74 21.46 -15.96 -3.54
CA LYS A 74 21.74 -17.38 -3.77
C LYS A 74 23.13 -17.52 -4.38
#